data_AF-A0A3Q8ZL69-F1
#
_entry.id   AF-A0A3Q8ZL69-F1
#
_cell.length_a   1.000
_cell.length_b   1.000
_cell.length_c   1.000
_cell.angle_alpha   90.00
_cell.angle_beta   90.00
_cell.angle_gamma   90.00
#
_symmetry.space_group_name_H-M   'P 1'
#
loop_
_entity.id
_entity.type
_entity.pdbx_description
1 polymer ?
#
loop_
_entity_poly.entity_id
_entity_poly.type
_entity_poly.pdbx_seq_one_letter_code
_entity_poly.pdbx_strand_id
1 'polypeptide(L)'
;MVTIYERKPGLSRRELLKRGGAGALLVISGSAVISPQHAWGLETAALKPETMATLIQVARDIYPHDQVPDKHYAIAVKAHDELAAKDPAHKELIEKGIAELDKKAGSGGYRGLGWEEQRVALLKDIESSPFFQTVRSGLVVSLYNQKDVWPIFGYEGESFSKGGYIERGFNDIEWL
;
A
#
# COMPACT_ATOMS: atom_id res chain seq x y z
N MET A 1 38.92 13.42 34.72
CA MET A 1 37.95 12.64 33.90
C MET A 1 37.34 13.61 32.91
N VAL A 2 37.68 13.53 31.62
CA VAL A 2 37.16 14.42 30.58
C VAL A 2 36.04 13.66 29.86
N THR A 3 34.81 14.12 30.00
CA THR A 3 33.67 13.57 29.26
C THR A 3 33.61 14.27 27.91
N ILE A 4 33.95 13.55 26.83
CA ILE A 4 33.76 14.02 25.46
C ILE A 4 32.28 13.81 25.11
N TYR A 5 31.53 14.89 24.93
CA TYR A 5 30.18 14.83 24.36
C TYR A 5 30.28 14.65 22.85
N GLU A 6 30.08 13.43 22.36
CA GLU A 6 29.80 13.20 20.94
C GLU A 6 28.40 13.72 20.61
N ARG A 7 28.34 14.90 19.97
CA ARG A 7 27.09 15.40 19.38
C ARG A 7 26.77 14.54 18.17
N LYS A 8 25.78 13.64 18.28
CA LYS A 8 25.22 12.94 17.10
C LYS A 8 24.83 14.00 16.06
N PRO A 9 25.36 13.95 14.83
CA PRO A 9 24.99 14.93 13.81
C PRO A 9 23.50 14.82 13.55
N GLY A 10 22.76 15.90 13.79
CA GLY A 10 21.37 15.99 13.33
C GLY A 10 21.31 15.98 11.80
N LEU A 11 20.16 15.59 11.24
CA LEU A 11 19.93 15.62 9.80
C LEU A 11 20.16 17.03 9.24
N SER A 12 21.02 17.15 8.22
CA SER A 12 21.21 18.41 7.51
C SER A 12 19.95 18.78 6.73
N ARG A 13 19.70 20.08 6.49
CA ARG A 13 18.57 20.54 5.65
C ARG A 13 18.56 19.89 4.27
N ARG A 14 19.73 19.60 3.71
CA ARG A 14 19.87 18.90 2.42
C ARG A 14 19.45 17.44 2.54
N GLU A 15 19.82 16.75 3.61
CA GLU A 15 19.34 15.40 3.86
C GLU A 15 17.84 15.38 4.16
N LEU A 16 17.33 16.37 4.88
CA LEU A 16 15.90 16.55 5.10
C LEU A 16 15.15 16.76 3.77
N LEU A 17 15.67 17.58 2.85
CA LEU A 17 15.06 17.78 1.54
C LEU A 17 15.22 16.56 0.61
N LYS A 18 16.36 15.86 0.68
CA LYS A 18 16.54 14.57 -0.03
C LYS A 18 15.60 13.48 0.48
N ARG A 19 15.25 13.52 1.77
CA ARG A 19 14.33 12.57 2.42
C ARG A 19 12.89 13.09 2.50
N GLY A 20 12.66 14.35 2.12
CA GLY A 20 11.41 15.09 2.32
C GLY A 20 10.35 14.87 1.25
N GLY A 21 10.68 14.11 0.20
CA GLY A 21 9.66 13.45 -0.62
C GLY A 21 9.14 12.23 0.14
N ALA A 22 8.20 12.44 1.07
CA ALA A 22 7.58 11.36 1.82
C ALA A 22 6.62 10.57 0.91
N GLY A 23 7.19 9.67 0.12
CA GLY A 23 6.48 8.67 -0.67
C GLY A 23 7.43 7.53 -0.98
N ALA A 24 6.98 6.29 -0.87
CA ALA A 24 7.82 5.15 -1.22
C ALA A 24 8.17 5.22 -2.71
N LEU A 25 9.46 5.43 -3.00
CA LEU A 25 9.96 5.44 -4.36
C LEU A 25 9.89 4.01 -4.93
N LEU A 26 8.84 3.70 -5.68
CA LEU A 26 8.74 2.45 -6.43
C LEU A 26 9.43 2.61 -7.79
N VAL A 27 10.41 1.74 -8.04
CA VAL A 27 11.17 1.65 -9.29
C VAL A 27 10.64 0.49 -10.12
N ILE A 28 10.49 0.68 -11.42
CA ILE A 28 10.09 -0.37 -12.36
C ILE A 28 11.34 -0.88 -13.07
N SER A 29 11.52 -2.20 -13.10
CA SER A 29 12.63 -2.88 -13.77
C SER A 29 12.13 -4.15 -14.44
N GLY A 30 11.98 -4.13 -15.77
CA GLY A 30 11.36 -5.24 -16.49
C GLY A 30 9.91 -5.43 -16.04
N SER A 31 9.54 -6.66 -15.67
CA SER A 31 8.24 -7.02 -15.08
C SER A 31 8.14 -6.74 -13.58
N ALA A 32 9.15 -6.18 -12.93
CA ALA A 32 9.17 -6.01 -11.48
C ALA A 32 8.92 -4.57 -11.03
N VAL A 33 8.16 -4.42 -9.95
CA VAL A 33 8.05 -3.21 -9.13
C VAL A 33 8.89 -3.41 -7.87
N ILE A 34 9.81 -2.49 -7.61
CA ILE A 34 10.81 -2.62 -6.54
C ILE A 34 10.70 -1.40 -5.63
N SER A 35 10.77 -1.62 -4.32
CA SER A 35 10.97 -0.56 -3.33
C SER A 35 12.38 -0.68 -2.75
N PRO A 36 13.37 0.07 -3.30
CA PRO A 36 14.75 -0.01 -2.83
C PRO A 36 14.88 0.38 -1.35
N GLN A 37 14.13 1.40 -0.93
CA GLN A 37 14.14 1.91 0.44
C GLN A 37 13.71 0.86 1.48
N HIS A 38 12.85 -0.07 1.09
CA HIS A 38 12.28 -1.08 1.97
C HIS A 38 12.71 -2.51 1.61
N ALA A 39 13.68 -2.66 0.70
CA ALA A 39 14.30 -3.91 0.28
C ALA A 39 13.30 -5.02 -0.11
N TRP A 40 12.27 -4.68 -0.90
CA TRP A 40 11.34 -5.67 -1.47
C TRP A 40 11.10 -5.43 -2.96
N GLY A 41 10.70 -6.48 -3.67
CA GLY A 41 10.27 -6.43 -5.05
C GLY A 41 9.08 -7.35 -5.30
N LEU A 42 8.25 -6.99 -6.27
CA LEU A 42 7.08 -7.75 -6.70
C LEU A 42 7.12 -7.84 -8.23
N GLU A 43 7.09 -9.07 -8.74
CA GLU A 43 7.00 -9.32 -10.17
C GLU A 43 5.53 -9.36 -10.62
N THR A 44 5.22 -8.74 -11.76
CA THR A 44 3.90 -8.80 -12.40
C THR A 44 3.84 -9.94 -13.41
N ALA A 45 2.72 -10.65 -13.45
CA ALA A 45 2.47 -11.74 -14.39
C ALA A 45 1.66 -11.27 -15.60
N ALA A 46 0.59 -10.50 -15.40
CA ALA A 46 -0.36 -10.14 -16.45
C ALA A 46 -0.60 -8.63 -16.57
N LEU A 47 -0.61 -7.89 -15.48
CA LEU A 47 -0.71 -6.43 -15.48
C LEU A 47 0.63 -5.81 -15.86
N LYS A 48 0.59 -4.62 -16.47
CA LYS A 48 1.79 -3.79 -16.63
C LYS A 48 2.40 -3.43 -15.27
N PRO A 49 3.74 -3.38 -15.15
CA PRO A 49 4.41 -2.99 -13.91
C PRO A 49 4.12 -1.53 -13.53
N GLU A 50 3.86 -0.64 -14.48
CA GLU A 50 3.40 0.73 -14.24
C GLU A 50 2.03 0.73 -13.56
N THR A 51 1.09 -0.05 -14.10
CA THR A 51 -0.25 -0.24 -13.53
C THR A 51 -0.14 -0.78 -12.11
N MET A 52 0.69 -1.79 -11.88
CA MET A 52 0.91 -2.37 -10.56
C MET A 52 1.48 -1.34 -9.59
N ALA A 53 2.48 -0.57 -9.98
CA ALA A 53 3.07 0.43 -9.11
C ALA A 53 2.06 1.52 -8.70
N THR A 54 1.20 1.96 -9.63
CA THR A 54 0.11 2.91 -9.31
C THR A 54 -0.96 2.25 -8.44
N LEU A 55 -1.29 0.98 -8.70
CA LEU A 55 -2.26 0.23 -7.90
C LEU A 55 -1.82 0.05 -6.44
N ILE A 56 -0.52 -0.11 -6.18
CA ILE A 56 0.04 -0.15 -4.81
C ILE A 56 -0.19 1.19 -4.09
N GLN A 57 0.07 2.31 -4.77
CA GLN A 57 -0.19 3.65 -4.21
C GLN A 57 -1.68 3.87 -3.96
N VAL A 58 -2.54 3.49 -4.92
CA VAL A 58 -4.00 3.55 -4.78
C VAL A 58 -4.47 2.74 -3.57
N ALA A 59 -3.95 1.53 -3.38
CA ALA A 59 -4.30 0.70 -2.23
C ALA A 59 -3.93 1.36 -0.90
N ARG A 60 -2.76 2.01 -0.85
CA ARG A 60 -2.31 2.79 0.31
C ARG A 60 -3.26 3.95 0.61
N ASP A 61 -3.63 4.71 -0.41
CA ASP A 61 -4.49 5.88 -0.24
C ASP A 61 -5.95 5.50 0.07
N ILE A 62 -6.43 4.31 -0.34
CA ILE A 62 -7.79 3.80 0.01
C ILE A 62 -7.87 3.38 1.49
N TYR A 63 -6.84 2.71 2.01
CA TYR A 63 -6.76 2.30 3.42
C TYR A 63 -5.44 2.80 4.03
N PRO A 64 -5.35 4.10 4.40
CA PRO A 64 -4.10 4.74 4.80
C PRO A 64 -3.71 4.38 6.23
N HIS A 65 -2.93 3.31 6.40
CA HIS A 65 -2.43 2.87 7.70
C HIS A 65 -0.93 3.17 7.85
N ASP A 66 -0.59 4.23 8.59
CA ASP A 66 0.80 4.65 8.80
C ASP A 66 1.71 3.54 9.32
N GLN A 67 1.18 2.68 10.19
CA GLN A 67 1.95 1.62 10.85
C GLN A 67 2.15 0.36 9.97
N VAL A 68 1.40 0.21 8.88
CA VAL A 68 1.48 -0.96 8.00
C VAL A 68 2.56 -0.71 6.93
N PRO A 69 3.59 -1.55 6.78
CA PRO A 69 4.58 -1.36 5.70
C PRO A 69 3.99 -1.58 4.29
N ASP A 70 4.45 -0.81 3.30
CA ASP A 70 3.95 -0.86 1.91
C ASP A 70 4.04 -2.23 1.22
N LYS A 71 4.95 -3.11 1.68
CA LYS A 71 5.05 -4.48 1.18
C LYS A 71 3.71 -5.23 1.33
N HIS A 72 2.93 -4.94 2.37
CA HIS A 72 1.63 -5.57 2.60
C HIS A 72 0.58 -5.07 1.60
N TYR A 73 0.68 -3.83 1.14
CA TYR A 73 -0.16 -3.30 0.06
C TYR A 73 0.23 -3.93 -1.27
N ALA A 74 1.53 -4.10 -1.55
CA ALA A 74 2.02 -4.83 -2.71
C ALA A 74 1.50 -6.27 -2.76
N ILE A 75 1.60 -7.00 -1.64
CA ILE A 75 1.02 -8.35 -1.51
C ILE A 75 -0.49 -8.32 -1.71
N ALA A 76 -1.20 -7.35 -1.10
CA ALA A 76 -2.65 -7.27 -1.14
C ALA A 76 -3.19 -7.09 -2.58
N VAL A 77 -2.51 -6.29 -3.40
CA VAL A 77 -2.95 -6.05 -4.79
C VAL A 77 -2.42 -7.10 -5.78
N LYS A 78 -1.49 -7.97 -5.38
CA LYS A 78 -0.97 -9.06 -6.22
C LYS A 78 -2.08 -9.99 -6.73
N ALA A 79 -3.13 -10.21 -5.93
CA ALA A 79 -4.29 -11.00 -6.33
C ALA A 79 -5.00 -10.46 -7.58
N HIS A 80 -4.98 -9.14 -7.82
CA HIS A 80 -5.55 -8.56 -9.05
C HIS A 80 -4.73 -8.91 -10.29
N ASP A 81 -3.41 -9.04 -10.16
CA ASP A 81 -2.52 -9.47 -11.24
C ASP A 81 -2.69 -10.95 -11.57
N GLU A 82 -2.82 -11.79 -10.54
CA GLU A 82 -3.11 -13.22 -10.72
C GLU A 82 -4.49 -13.47 -11.34
N LEU A 83 -5.48 -12.65 -10.98
CA LEU A 83 -6.81 -12.70 -11.58
C LEU A 83 -6.78 -12.19 -13.03
N ALA A 84 -6.07 -11.09 -13.30
CA ALA A 84 -5.87 -10.56 -14.64
C ALA A 84 -5.18 -11.56 -15.60
N ALA A 85 -4.38 -12.49 -15.09
CA ALA A 85 -3.79 -13.57 -15.89
C ALA A 85 -4.82 -14.61 -16.37
N LYS A 86 -5.97 -14.71 -15.69
CA LYS A 86 -7.02 -15.71 -15.93
C LYS A 86 -8.28 -15.11 -16.53
N ASP A 87 -8.52 -13.83 -16.28
CA ASP A 87 -9.71 -13.10 -16.70
C ASP A 87 -9.31 -11.81 -17.46
N PRO A 88 -9.42 -11.82 -18.80
CA PRO A 88 -9.14 -10.65 -19.62
C PRO A 88 -10.03 -9.43 -19.31
N ALA A 89 -11.28 -9.63 -18.88
CA ALA A 89 -12.18 -8.53 -18.54
C ALA A 89 -11.75 -7.86 -17.24
N HIS A 90 -11.31 -8.64 -16.24
CA HIS A 90 -10.71 -8.10 -15.02
C HIS A 90 -9.39 -7.36 -15.31
N LYS A 91 -8.55 -7.91 -16.20
CA LYS A 91 -7.33 -7.21 -16.65
C LYS A 91 -7.65 -5.85 -17.26
N GLU A 92 -8.63 -5.81 -18.18
CA GLU A 92 -9.06 -4.57 -18.82
C GLU A 92 -9.61 -3.57 -17.79
N LEU A 93 -10.45 -4.02 -16.84
CA LEU A 93 -10.99 -3.19 -15.77
C LEU A 93 -9.89 -2.47 -14.98
N ILE A 94 -8.85 -3.21 -14.58
CA ILE A 94 -7.74 -2.67 -13.78
C ILE A 94 -6.85 -1.75 -14.63
N GLU A 95 -6.41 -2.17 -15.81
CA GLU A 95 -5.52 -1.35 -16.65
C GLU A 95 -6.20 -0.07 -17.12
N LYS A 96 -7.47 -0.14 -17.53
CA LYS A 96 -8.24 1.03 -17.95
C LYS A 96 -8.50 1.97 -16.78
N GLY A 97 -8.87 1.45 -15.62
CA GLY A 97 -9.12 2.25 -14.43
C GLY A 97 -7.89 3.05 -13.98
N ILE A 98 -6.71 2.41 -13.96
CA ILE A 98 -5.45 3.10 -13.67
C ILE A 98 -5.10 4.11 -14.76
N ALA A 99 -5.25 3.77 -16.04
CA ALA A 99 -4.96 4.71 -17.12
C ALA A 99 -5.87 5.95 -17.08
N GLU A 100 -7.15 5.80 -16.74
CA GLU A 100 -8.09 6.91 -16.57
C GLU A 100 -7.76 7.76 -15.34
N LEU A 101 -7.33 7.12 -14.24
CA LEU A 101 -6.88 7.81 -13.03
C LEU A 101 -5.59 8.61 -13.27
N ASP A 102 -4.59 8.01 -13.93
CA ASP A 102 -3.35 8.69 -14.32
C ASP A 102 -3.64 9.86 -15.26
N LYS A 103 -4.57 9.69 -16.20
CA LYS A 103 -5.01 10.79 -17.09
C LYS A 103 -5.67 11.93 -16.31
N LYS A 104 -6.51 11.63 -15.32
CA LYS A 104 -7.14 12.64 -14.44
C LYS A 104 -6.10 13.38 -13.59
N ALA A 105 -5.05 12.70 -13.14
CA ALA A 105 -3.95 13.29 -12.38
C ALA A 105 -3.05 14.22 -13.23
N GLY A 106 -3.04 14.04 -14.55
CA GLY A 106 -2.31 14.90 -15.48
C GLY A 106 -0.84 14.51 -15.63
N SER A 107 0.03 15.51 -15.82
CA SER A 107 1.45 15.26 -16.06
C SER A 107 2.10 14.60 -14.84
N GLY A 108 2.75 13.45 -15.04
CA GLY A 108 3.34 12.64 -13.98
C GLY A 108 2.44 11.53 -13.44
N GLY A 109 1.17 11.46 -13.86
CA GLY A 109 0.21 10.45 -13.41
C GLY A 109 -0.12 10.55 -11.93
N TYR A 110 -0.91 9.61 -11.43
CA TYR A 110 -1.42 9.60 -10.06
C TYR A 110 -0.29 9.56 -9.02
N ARG A 111 0.75 8.76 -9.28
CA ARG A 111 1.96 8.68 -8.44
C ARG A 111 2.82 9.95 -8.48
N GLY A 112 2.64 10.80 -9.49
CA GLY A 112 3.33 12.08 -9.61
C GLY A 112 2.72 13.20 -8.77
N LEU A 113 1.52 12.98 -8.21
CA LEU A 113 0.88 13.93 -7.31
C LEU A 113 1.61 13.99 -5.97
N GLY A 114 2.08 15.19 -5.62
CA GLY A 114 2.94 15.39 -4.45
C GLY A 114 2.22 15.23 -3.12
N TRP A 115 0.98 15.74 -3.01
CA TRP A 115 0.23 15.75 -1.76
C TRP A 115 -0.82 14.64 -1.74
N GLU A 116 -0.97 13.97 -0.58
CA GLU A 116 -1.96 12.91 -0.40
C GLU A 116 -3.39 13.43 -0.61
N GLU A 117 -3.68 14.65 -0.18
CA GLU A 117 -5.01 15.24 -0.32
C GLU A 117 -5.42 15.38 -1.79
N GLN A 118 -4.45 15.59 -2.69
CA GLN A 118 -4.71 15.64 -4.14
C GLN A 118 -5.05 14.25 -4.68
N ARG A 119 -4.33 13.23 -4.23
CA ARG A 119 -4.59 11.83 -4.58
C ARG A 119 -5.96 11.37 -4.07
N VAL A 120 -6.26 11.65 -2.80
CA VAL A 120 -7.54 11.34 -2.16
C VAL A 120 -8.70 12.07 -2.83
N ALA A 121 -8.53 13.33 -3.27
CA ALA A 121 -9.56 14.04 -4.02
C ALA A 121 -9.93 13.31 -5.32
N LEU A 122 -8.93 12.84 -6.08
CA LEU A 122 -9.19 12.05 -7.29
C LEU A 122 -9.85 10.70 -6.99
N LEU A 123 -9.47 10.04 -5.89
CA LEU A 123 -10.11 8.80 -5.46
C LEU A 123 -11.59 9.01 -5.12
N LYS A 124 -11.93 10.10 -4.42
CA LYS A 124 -13.32 10.48 -4.13
C LYS A 124 -14.10 10.73 -5.42
N ASP A 125 -13.50 11.41 -6.40
CA ASP A 125 -14.15 11.66 -7.69
C ASP A 125 -14.49 10.37 -8.46
N ILE A 126 -13.78 9.27 -8.21
CA ILE A 126 -14.00 7.97 -8.87
C ILE A 126 -14.62 6.93 -7.94
N GLU A 127 -15.05 7.30 -6.73
CA GLU A 127 -15.39 6.31 -5.70
C GLU A 127 -16.57 5.41 -6.10
N SER A 128 -17.49 5.90 -6.92
CA SER A 128 -18.63 5.14 -7.43
C SER A 128 -18.28 4.27 -8.65
N SER A 129 -17.06 4.35 -9.18
CA SER A 129 -16.65 3.60 -10.36
C SER A 129 -16.49 2.11 -10.07
N PRO A 130 -16.74 1.22 -11.05
CA PRO A 130 -16.49 -0.21 -10.90
C PRO A 130 -15.02 -0.52 -10.55
N PHE A 131 -14.07 0.22 -11.12
CA PHE A 131 -12.64 0.07 -10.82
C PHE A 131 -12.36 0.32 -9.34
N PHE A 132 -12.79 1.47 -8.80
CA PHE A 132 -12.54 1.81 -7.40
C PHE A 132 -13.21 0.81 -6.46
N GLN A 133 -14.48 0.45 -6.71
CA GLN A 133 -15.22 -0.49 -5.88
C GLN A 133 -14.59 -1.89 -5.87
N THR A 134 -14.09 -2.37 -7.02
CA THR A 134 -13.37 -3.64 -7.12
C THR A 134 -12.08 -3.63 -6.31
N VAL A 135 -11.25 -2.59 -6.43
CA VAL A 135 -9.99 -2.49 -5.67
C VAL A 135 -10.29 -2.35 -4.17
N ARG A 136 -11.21 -1.45 -3.77
CA ARG A 136 -11.59 -1.24 -2.38
C ARG A 136 -12.09 -2.53 -1.72
N SER A 137 -12.96 -3.27 -2.40
CA SER A 137 -13.56 -4.49 -1.86
C SER A 137 -12.55 -5.64 -1.78
N GLY A 138 -11.66 -5.76 -2.78
CA GLY A 138 -10.57 -6.73 -2.76
C GLY A 138 -9.63 -6.52 -1.57
N LEU A 139 -9.26 -5.27 -1.30
CA LEU A 139 -8.36 -4.90 -0.20
C LEU A 139 -8.88 -5.25 1.19
N VAL A 140 -10.21 -5.20 1.42
CA VAL A 140 -10.80 -5.61 2.72
C VAL A 140 -10.39 -7.05 3.07
N VAL A 141 -10.30 -7.92 2.06
CA VAL A 141 -9.91 -9.31 2.29
C VAL A 141 -8.38 -9.43 2.21
N SER A 142 -7.76 -8.90 1.16
CA SER A 142 -6.34 -9.18 0.88
C SER A 142 -5.36 -8.43 1.76
N LEU A 143 -5.70 -7.26 2.31
CA LEU A 143 -4.83 -6.52 3.23
C LEU A 143 -4.93 -7.07 4.65
N TYR A 144 -6.15 -7.18 5.18
CA TYR A 144 -6.37 -7.54 6.59
C TYR A 144 -6.25 -9.04 6.88
N ASN A 145 -6.30 -9.90 5.85
CA ASN A 145 -6.09 -11.34 6.01
C ASN A 145 -4.61 -11.77 5.88
N GLN A 146 -3.68 -10.85 6.08
CA GLN A 146 -2.26 -11.15 6.19
C GLN A 146 -1.88 -11.32 7.66
N LYS A 147 -1.41 -12.51 8.05
CA LYS A 147 -1.09 -12.82 9.46
C LYS A 147 -0.07 -11.85 10.07
N ASP A 148 0.90 -11.40 9.27
CA ASP A 148 1.92 -10.42 9.67
C ASP A 148 1.34 -9.04 10.02
N VAL A 149 0.13 -8.72 9.54
CA VAL A 149 -0.54 -7.43 9.76
C VAL A 149 -1.41 -7.46 11.03
N TRP A 150 -1.82 -8.64 11.49
CA TRP A 150 -2.71 -8.78 12.65
C TRP A 150 -2.20 -8.13 13.94
N PRO A 151 -0.91 -8.28 14.33
CA PRO A 151 -0.39 -7.64 15.54
C PRO A 151 -0.44 -6.12 15.49
N ILE A 152 -0.37 -5.51 14.30
CA ILE A 152 -0.43 -4.05 14.11
C ILE A 152 -1.80 -3.53 14.53
N PHE A 153 -2.86 -4.31 14.28
CA PHE A 153 -4.24 -3.96 14.61
C PHE A 153 -4.71 -4.56 15.95
N GLY A 154 -3.81 -5.15 16.74
CA GLY A 154 -4.17 -5.82 17.99
C GLY A 154 -5.05 -7.06 17.79
N TYR A 155 -5.09 -7.64 16.59
CA TYR A 155 -5.83 -8.88 16.36
C TYR A 155 -4.97 -10.09 16.73
N GLU A 156 -5.46 -10.92 17.63
CA GLU A 156 -4.71 -12.05 18.19
C GLU A 156 -4.68 -13.31 17.30
N GLY A 157 -5.25 -13.23 16.10
CA GLY A 157 -5.33 -14.35 15.16
C GLY A 157 -6.47 -15.32 15.43
N GLU A 158 -6.59 -16.38 14.62
CA GLU A 158 -7.83 -17.17 14.59
C GLU A 158 -8.21 -17.81 15.94
N SER A 159 -9.49 -17.72 16.32
CA SER A 159 -9.97 -18.22 17.61
C SER A 159 -10.38 -19.69 17.61
N PHE A 160 -10.84 -20.20 16.46
CA PHE A 160 -11.43 -21.53 16.34
C PHE A 160 -10.45 -22.64 16.72
N SER A 161 -9.23 -22.60 16.19
CA SER A 161 -8.17 -23.58 16.49
C SER A 161 -7.60 -23.44 17.90
N LYS A 162 -7.97 -22.36 18.61
CA LYS A 162 -7.42 -21.97 19.91
C LYS A 162 -8.45 -21.97 21.05
N GLY A 163 -9.65 -22.53 20.83
CA GLY A 163 -10.67 -22.67 21.87
C GLY A 163 -11.44 -21.38 22.21
N GLY A 164 -11.52 -20.42 21.29
CA GLY A 164 -12.19 -19.12 21.52
C GLY A 164 -11.27 -18.06 22.11
N TYR A 165 -11.78 -16.86 22.42
CA TYR A 165 -11.00 -15.76 23.04
C TYR A 165 -11.27 -15.59 24.55
N ILE A 166 -12.19 -16.36 25.14
CA ILE A 166 -12.61 -16.18 26.55
C ILE A 166 -11.40 -16.12 27.50
N GLU A 167 -10.41 -17.01 27.29
CA GLU A 167 -9.18 -17.10 28.10
C GLU A 167 -7.93 -16.57 27.35
N ARG A 168 -8.11 -15.81 26.27
CA ARG A 168 -7.03 -15.30 25.42
C ARG A 168 -7.54 -14.05 24.69
N GLY A 169 -7.35 -12.87 25.25
CA GLY A 169 -7.62 -11.62 24.54
C GLY A 169 -9.03 -11.03 24.62
N PHE A 170 -10.05 -11.77 25.06
CA PHE A 170 -11.42 -11.24 25.12
C PHE A 170 -11.53 -9.99 26.01
N ASN A 171 -10.70 -9.92 27.07
CA ASN A 171 -10.65 -8.80 28.01
C ASN A 171 -9.44 -7.88 27.80
N ASP A 172 -8.65 -8.04 26.74
CA ASP A 172 -7.41 -7.28 26.52
C ASP A 172 -7.67 -5.92 25.84
N ILE A 173 -8.91 -5.45 25.87
CA ILE A 173 -9.35 -4.18 25.29
C ILE A 173 -9.22 -3.03 26.30
N GLU A 174 -8.30 -2.11 26.03
CA GLU A 174 -8.06 -0.92 26.87
C GLU A 174 -9.05 0.25 26.61
N TRP A 175 -10.00 0.10 25.68
CA TRP A 175 -10.76 1.23 25.10
C TRP A 175 -12.28 1.17 25.28
N LEU A 176 -12.79 0.33 26.20
CA LEU A 176 -14.17 0.37 26.69
C LEU A 176 -14.24 0.96 28.11
#